data_AF-H0JVQ9-F1
#
_entry.id   AF-H0JVQ9-F1
#
_cell.length_a   1.000
_cell.length_b   1.000
_cell.length_c   1.000
_cell.angle_alpha   90.00
_cell.angle_beta   90.00
_cell.angle_gamma   90.00
#
_symmetry.space_group_name_H-M   'P 1'
#
loop_
_entity.id
_entity.type
_entity.pdbx_description
1 polymer ?
#
loop_
_entity_poly.entity_id
_entity_poly.type
_entity_poly.pdbx_seq_one_letter_code
_entity_poly.pdbx_strand_id
1 'polypeptide(L)' 'MVNRNDRAVTATVVAGRVVFRDGEFVPGYGHTVGTGRFLRAGVEERGPAPMRISAGEPVA' A
#
# COMPACT_ATOMS: atom_id res chain seq x y z
N MET A 1 -12.18 -1.56 4.53
CA MET A 1 -11.37 -2.71 5.00
C MET A 1 -12.36 -3.82 5.33
N VAL A 2 -12.25 -5.01 4.74
CA VAL A 2 -13.11 -6.14 5.12
C VAL A 2 -12.63 -6.71 6.44
N ASN A 3 -13.57 -7.15 7.27
CA ASN A 3 -13.41 -7.57 8.67
C ASN A 3 -12.14 -8.43 8.86
N ARG A 4 -11.07 -7.82 9.38
CA ARG A 4 -9.74 -8.43 9.54
C ARG A 4 -9.59 -8.88 10.97
N ASN A 5 -9.44 -10.18 11.17
CA ASN A 5 -8.61 -10.62 12.28
C ASN A 5 -7.17 -10.35 11.85
N ASP A 6 -6.53 -9.34 12.46
CA ASP A 6 -5.17 -8.92 12.13
C ASP A 6 -4.11 -10.02 12.37
N ARG A 7 -4.48 -11.10 13.09
CA ARG A 7 -3.64 -12.29 13.26
C ARG A 7 -3.76 -13.31 12.11
N ALA A 8 -4.72 -13.14 11.19
CA ALA A 8 -4.93 -14.08 10.09
C ALA A 8 -3.99 -13.84 8.89
N VAL A 9 -3.42 -12.64 8.76
CA VAL A 9 -2.59 -12.26 7.62
C VAL A 9 -1.19 -11.87 8.11
N THR A 10 -0.18 -12.69 7.80
CA THR A 10 1.22 -12.40 8.17
C THR A 10 1.76 -11.16 7.45
N ALA A 11 1.51 -11.01 6.16
CA ALA A 11 1.94 -9.85 5.39
C ALA A 11 1.04 -9.57 4.18
N THR A 12 0.94 -8.30 3.79
CA THR A 12 0.39 -7.89 2.49
C THR A 12 1.49 -7.26 1.66
N VAL A 13 1.64 -7.72 0.41
CA VAL A 13 2.64 -7.24 -0.53
C VAL A 13 1.94 -6.64 -1.75
N VAL A 14 2.29 -5.40 -2.10
CA VAL A 14 1.77 -4.70 -3.28
C VAL A 14 2.94 -4.38 -4.20
N ALA A 15 2.90 -4.91 -5.42
CA ALA A 15 3.96 -4.73 -6.42
C ALA A 15 5.37 -5.00 -5.87
N GLY A 16 5.53 -6.10 -5.13
CA GLY A 16 6.80 -6.52 -4.53
C GLY A 16 7.18 -5.82 -3.22
N ARG A 17 6.36 -4.90 -2.69
CA ARG A 17 6.64 -4.17 -1.44
C ARG A 17 5.70 -4.59 -0.32
N VAL A 18 6.25 -4.91 0.84
CA VAL A 18 5.44 -5.17 2.06
C VAL A 18 4.80 -3.84 2.50
N VAL A 19 3.48 -3.83 2.65
CA VAL A 19 2.72 -2.65 3.09
C VAL A 19 2.03 -2.86 4.43
N PHE A 20 1.86 -4.11 4.82
CA PHE A 20 1.27 -4.54 6.08
C PHE A 20 1.99 -5.80 6.53
N ARG A 21 2.26 -5.91 7.82
CA ARG A 21 2.88 -7.08 8.42
C ARG A 21 2.55 -7.16 9.91
N ASP A 22 2.26 -8.36 10.37
CA ASP A 22 2.10 -8.68 11.80
C ASP A 22 1.09 -7.74 12.51
N GLY A 23 0.01 -7.37 11.82
CA GLY A 23 -1.05 -6.51 12.36
C GLY A 23 -0.88 -5.01 12.08
N GLU A 24 0.26 -4.58 11.55
CA GLU A 24 0.58 -3.17 11.37
C GLU A 24 0.82 -2.80 9.91
N PHE A 25 0.44 -1.58 9.53
CA PHE A 25 0.85 -0.99 8.25
C PHE A 25 2.26 -0.41 8.37
N VAL A 26 2.97 -0.32 7.24
CA VAL A 26 4.23 0.43 7.21
C VAL A 26 3.98 1.91 7.56
N PRO A 27 4.93 2.60 8.21
CA PRO A 27 4.77 3.98 8.60
C PRO A 27 4.32 4.87 7.43
N GLY A 28 3.31 5.70 7.68
CA GLY A 28 2.79 6.66 6.70
C GLY A 28 1.95 6.04 5.58
N TYR A 29 1.71 4.73 5.56
CA TYR A 29 0.86 4.11 4.53
C TYR A 29 -0.55 4.70 4.54
N GLY A 30 -1.01 5.18 3.39
CA GLY A 30 -2.30 5.86 3.24
C GLY A 30 -2.26 7.37 3.51
N HIS A 31 -1.18 7.90 4.08
CA HIS A 31 -0.99 9.34 4.35
C HIS A 31 0.15 9.93 3.53
N THR A 32 1.37 9.46 3.78
CA THR A 32 2.57 9.89 3.09
C THR A 32 3.11 8.85 2.12
N VAL A 33 2.72 7.59 2.29
CA VAL A 33 3.13 6.47 1.43
C VAL A 33 1.93 5.91 0.69
N GLY A 34 2.02 5.87 -0.64
CA GLY A 34 1.01 5.30 -1.52
C GLY A 34 1.60 4.37 -2.58
N THR A 35 1.09 3.15 -2.66
CA THR A 35 1.47 2.13 -3.67
C THR A 35 0.39 1.91 -4.73
N GLY A 36 -0.79 2.51 -4.54
CA GLY A 36 -1.95 2.33 -5.39
C GLY A 36 -1.83 3.05 -6.73
N ARG A 37 -2.26 2.38 -7.80
CA ARG A 37 -2.42 2.94 -9.13
C ARG A 37 -3.62 2.30 -9.80
N PHE A 38 -4.35 3.07 -10.59
CA PHE A 38 -5.46 2.56 -11.38
C PHE A 38 -4.99 1.54 -12.42
N LEU A 39 -5.57 0.35 -12.40
CA LEU A 39 -5.35 -0.70 -13.39
C LEU A 39 -6.49 -0.68 -14.40
N ARG A 40 -6.21 -0.17 -15.61
CA ARG A 40 -7.12 -0.29 -16.77
C ARG A 40 -7.22 -1.76 -17.16
N ALA A 41 -8.43 -2.27 -17.29
CA ALA A 41 -8.68 -3.62 -17.82
C ALA A 41 -8.12 -3.75 -19.25
N GLY A 42 -7.60 -4.93 -19.60
CA GLY A 42 -7.02 -5.22 -20.92
C GLY A 42 -5.64 -4.63 -21.18
N VAL A 43 -5.01 -3.97 -20.21
CA VAL A 43 -3.61 -3.48 -20.32
C VAL A 43 -2.70 -4.35 -19.48
N GLU A 44 -2.00 -5.27 -20.15
CA GLU A 44 -1.11 -6.26 -19.53
C GLU A 44 0.28 -5.69 -19.23
N GLU A 45 0.88 -4.96 -20.17
CA GLU A 45 2.16 -4.32 -19.94
C GLU A 45 2.02 -3.06 -19.11
N ARG A 46 2.74 -3.07 -18.00
CA ARG A 46 2.70 -2.00 -17.04
C ARG A 46 4.10 -1.73 -16.52
N GLY A 47 4.61 -0.55 -16.84
CA GLY A 47 5.83 -0.03 -16.22
C GLY A 47 5.74 -0.05 -14.68
N PRO A 48 6.87 0.07 -13.98
CA PRO A 48 7.00 -0.21 -12.56
C PRO A 48 5.95 0.50 -11.72
N ALA A 49 5.49 -0.18 -10.66
CA ALA A 49 4.49 0.39 -9.77
C ALA A 49 5.04 1.64 -9.07
N PRO A 50 4.33 2.79 -9.18
CA PRO A 50 4.78 4.02 -8.57
C PRO A 50 4.80 3.88 -7.05
N MET A 51 5.83 4.42 -6.42
CA MET A 51 5.84 4.70 -4.99
C MET A 51 5.68 6.20 -4.83
N ARG A 52 4.55 6.61 -4.25
CA ARG A 52 4.35 8.01 -3.88
C ARG A 52 4.79 8.17 -2.45
N ILE A 53 5.79 9.02 -2.24
CA ILE A 53 6.19 9.51 -0.92
C ILE A 53 5.91 11.01 -0.93
N SER A 54 5.00 11.51 -0.09
CA SER A 54 4.89 12.95 0.16
C SER A 54 5.72 13.34 1.37
N ALA A 55 6.42 14.48 1.26
CA ALA A 55 6.94 15.17 2.44
C ALA A 55 5.73 15.67 3.22
N GLY A 56 5.52 15.15 4.44
CA GLY A 56 4.32 15.44 5.21
C GLY A 56 4.21 16.93 5.56
N GLU A 57 3.03 17.51 5.37
CA GLU A 57 2.57 18.60 6.24
C GLU A 57 1.83 17.96 7.43
N PRO A 58 2.04 18.46 8.67
CA PRO A 58 1.41 17.90 9.85
C PRO A 58 -0.10 18.16 9.81
N VAL A 59 -0.89 17.13 10.10
CA VAL A 59 -2.31 17.29 10.40
C VAL A 59 -2.44 17.78 11.84
N ALA A 60 -3.12 18.92 12.03
CA ALA A 60 -3.56 19.43 13.33
C ALA A 60 -4.78 18.66 13.84
#